data_AF-A0A7S4ARQ0-F1
#
_entry.id   AF-A0A7S4ARQ0-F1
#
_cell.length_a   1.000
_cell.length_b   1.000
_cell.length_c   1.000
_cell.angle_alpha   90.00
_cell.angle_beta   90.00
_cell.angle_gamma   90.00
#
_symmetry.space_group_name_H-M   'P 1'
#
loop_
_entity.id
_entity.type
_entity.pdbx_description
1 polymer ?
#
loop_
_entity_poly.entity_id
_entity_poly.type
_entity_poly.pdbx_seq_one_letter_code
_entity_poly.pdbx_strand_id
1 'polypeptide(L)'
;MNGDIDQDRFDQLRYTEIKHGRICMLAFLGQITTRGGLHLPGSINNAGDSFDSFPNGVAALFGPDSIPTAGLVQIIAFVGFLEIGFMKDVPGTGNEFVGDFRNGSLDFGWDTFDEETK
;
A
#
# COMPACT_ATOMS: atom_id res chain seq x y z
N MET A 1 21.80 -27.45 -2.05
CA MET A 1 20.63 -26.66 -1.59
C MET A 1 19.41 -27.49 -1.90
N ASN A 2 18.89 -28.21 -0.89
CA ASN A 2 17.68 -29.02 -1.07
C ASN A 2 16.51 -28.07 -1.33
N GLY A 3 15.79 -28.31 -2.43
CA GLY A 3 14.68 -27.50 -2.92
C GLY A 3 13.37 -27.75 -2.18
N ASP A 4 13.42 -28.25 -0.96
CA ASP A 4 12.23 -28.53 -0.16
C ASP A 4 11.75 -27.21 0.44
N ILE A 5 10.74 -26.62 -0.21
CA ILE A 5 10.03 -25.46 0.30
C ILE A 5 8.92 -26.01 1.20
N ASP A 6 9.09 -25.88 2.51
CA ASP A 6 8.02 -26.21 3.46
C ASP A 6 6.77 -25.35 3.19
N GLN A 7 5.59 -25.89 3.46
CA GLN A 7 4.31 -25.20 3.23
C GLN A 7 4.29 -23.81 3.88
N ASP A 8 4.79 -23.69 5.12
CA ASP A 8 4.89 -22.42 5.84
C ASP A 8 5.75 -21.38 5.09
N ARG A 9 6.83 -21.84 4.44
CA ARG A 9 7.70 -20.98 3.65
C ARG A 9 7.01 -20.54 2.36
N PHE A 10 6.23 -21.42 1.73
CA PHE A 10 5.44 -21.07 0.56
C PHE A 10 4.38 -20.01 0.89
N ASP A 11 3.68 -20.17 2.01
CA ASP A 11 2.64 -19.23 2.45
C ASP A 11 3.24 -17.86 2.80
N GLN A 12 4.41 -17.81 3.44
CA GLN A 12 5.14 -16.55 3.66
C GLN A 12 5.56 -15.86 2.34
N LEU A 13 5.99 -16.63 1.34
CA LEU A 13 6.35 -16.09 0.03
C LEU A 13 5.13 -15.54 -0.70
N ARG A 14 4.01 -16.27 -0.71
CA ARG A 14 2.71 -15.81 -1.25
C ARG A 14 2.23 -14.53 -0.56
N TYR A 15 2.30 -14.47 0.76
CA TYR A 15 1.95 -13.27 1.52
C TYR A 15 2.78 -12.07 1.09
N THR A 16 4.10 -12.26 1.01
CA THR A 16 5.05 -11.21 0.63
C THR A 16 4.80 -10.76 -0.81
N GLU A 17 4.56 -11.68 -1.73
CA GLU A 17 4.27 -11.40 -3.13
C GLU A 17 2.99 -10.56 -3.29
N ILE A 18 1.88 -10.98 -2.68
CA ILE A 18 0.61 -10.24 -2.75
C ILE A 18 0.76 -8.84 -2.18
N LYS A 19 1.50 -8.69 -1.07
CA LYS A 19 1.75 -7.40 -0.44
C LYS A 19 2.54 -6.46 -1.35
N HIS A 20 3.64 -6.94 -1.92
CA HIS A 20 4.44 -6.16 -2.86
C HIS A 20 3.64 -5.84 -4.13
N GLY A 21 2.88 -6.80 -4.66
CA GLY A 21 2.02 -6.61 -5.83
C GLY A 21 1.02 -5.47 -5.65
N ARG A 22 0.29 -5.44 -4.52
CA ARG A 22 -0.68 -4.37 -4.21
C ARG A 22 0.01 -3.00 -4.08
N ILE A 23 1.16 -2.95 -3.42
CA ILE A 23 1.94 -1.71 -3.29
C ILE A 23 2.41 -1.21 -4.67
N CYS A 24 2.91 -2.10 -5.53
CA CYS A 24 3.35 -1.77 -6.88
C CYS A 24 2.21 -1.27 -7.77
N MET A 25 1.02 -1.87 -7.70
CA MET A 25 -0.15 -1.40 -8.46
C MET A 25 -0.54 0.03 -8.09
N LEU A 26 -0.61 0.33 -6.78
CA LEU A 26 -0.91 1.68 -6.30
C LEU A 26 0.21 2.67 -6.64
N ALA A 27 1.47 2.25 -6.53
CA ALA A 27 2.62 3.09 -6.89
C ALA A 27 2.60 3.44 -8.37
N PHE A 28 2.32 2.48 -9.26
CA PHE A 28 2.27 2.71 -10.70
C PHE A 28 1.13 3.64 -11.10
N LEU A 29 -0.08 3.38 -10.60
CA LEU A 29 -1.23 4.26 -10.84
C LEU A 29 -0.99 5.67 -10.31
N GLY A 30 -0.46 5.80 -9.08
CA GLY A 30 -0.11 7.09 -8.50
C GLY A 30 0.91 7.85 -9.35
N GLN A 31 1.92 7.16 -9.87
CA GLN A 31 2.93 7.75 -10.77
C GLN A 31 2.29 8.34 -12.04
N ILE A 32 1.31 7.64 -12.62
CA ILE A 32 0.57 8.12 -13.80
C ILE A 32 -0.28 9.33 -13.43
N THR A 33 -1.03 9.27 -12.32
CA THR A 33 -1.94 10.35 -11.89
C THR A 33 -1.18 11.65 -11.61
N THR A 34 -0.05 11.60 -10.88
CA THR A 34 0.72 12.81 -10.58
C THR A 34 1.43 13.38 -11.81
N ARG A 35 1.91 12.52 -12.73
CA ARG A 35 2.42 12.98 -14.03
C ARG A 35 1.35 13.55 -14.94
N GLY A 36 0.10 13.09 -14.79
CA GLY A 36 -1.06 13.63 -15.49
C GLY A 36 -1.46 15.03 -15.04
N GLY A 37 -0.75 15.64 -14.06
CA GLY A 37 -1.03 16.99 -13.55
C GLY A 37 -2.21 17.03 -12.57
N LEU A 38 -2.70 15.87 -12.13
CA LEU A 38 -3.76 15.77 -11.14
C LEU A 38 -3.14 15.86 -9.75
N HIS A 39 -3.12 17.09 -9.22
CA HIS A 39 -2.70 17.39 -7.86
C HIS A 39 -3.91 17.71 -6.98
N LEU A 40 -3.80 17.41 -5.68
CA LEU A 40 -4.82 17.80 -4.71
C LEU A 40 -4.89 19.33 -4.60
N PRO A 41 -6.09 19.93 -4.61
CA PRO A 41 -6.23 21.36 -4.41
C PRO A 41 -5.89 21.72 -2.95
N GLY A 42 -4.99 22.69 -2.75
CA GLY A 42 -4.64 23.21 -1.43
C GLY A 42 -3.13 23.30 -1.19
N SER A 43 -2.78 23.67 0.04
CA SER A 43 -1.39 23.79 0.48
C SER A 43 -0.96 22.53 1.23
N ILE A 44 0.21 22.00 0.92
CA ILE A 44 0.79 20.82 1.59
C ILE A 44 1.33 21.16 2.99
N ASN A 45 1.63 22.43 3.23
CA ASN A 45 2.21 22.91 4.47
C ASN A 45 1.54 24.21 4.96
N ASN A 46 1.79 24.54 6.23
CA ASN A 46 1.34 25.81 6.82
C ASN A 46 2.03 27.05 6.21
N ALA A 47 3.02 26.87 5.32
CA ALA A 47 3.71 27.95 4.61
C ALA A 47 2.98 28.37 3.32
N GLY A 48 2.00 27.59 2.86
CA GLY A 48 1.19 27.91 1.69
C GLY A 48 1.62 27.23 0.39
N ASP A 49 2.66 26.40 0.40
CA ASP A 49 3.17 25.73 -0.79
C ASP A 49 2.12 24.76 -1.36
N SER A 50 1.81 24.85 -2.65
CA SER A 50 0.80 24.03 -3.30
C SER A 50 1.32 22.64 -3.65
N PHE A 51 0.45 21.64 -3.77
CA PHE A 51 0.88 20.28 -4.16
C PHE A 51 1.53 20.21 -5.55
N ASP A 52 1.30 21.21 -6.41
CA ASP A 52 1.87 21.33 -7.75
C ASP A 52 3.28 21.94 -7.75
N SER A 53 3.72 22.56 -6.66
CA SER A 53 5.07 23.15 -6.57
C SER A 53 6.16 22.12 -6.32
N PHE A 54 5.81 20.85 -6.06
CA PHE A 54 6.76 19.78 -5.79
C PHE A 54 7.01 18.93 -7.05
N PRO A 55 8.26 18.52 -7.29
CA PRO A 55 8.62 17.77 -8.48
C PRO A 55 8.06 16.34 -8.43
N ASN A 56 7.79 15.77 -9.60
CA ASN A 56 7.21 14.43 -9.74
C ASN A 56 8.22 13.29 -9.50
N GLY A 57 7.75 12.15 -8.98
CA GLY A 57 8.52 10.90 -8.89
C GLY A 57 9.61 10.92 -7.82
N VAL A 58 10.78 10.35 -8.10
CA VAL A 58 11.90 10.24 -7.13
C VAL A 58 12.38 11.63 -6.66
N ALA A 59 12.22 12.66 -7.50
CA ALA A 59 12.54 14.04 -7.14
C ALA A 59 11.63 14.59 -6.03
N ALA A 60 10.39 14.10 -5.88
CA ALA A 60 9.51 14.49 -4.77
C ALA A 60 10.08 14.06 -3.41
N LEU A 61 10.84 12.96 -3.41
CA LEU A 61 11.37 12.31 -2.21
C LEU A 61 12.81 12.74 -1.89
N PHE A 62 13.65 12.94 -2.90
CA PHE A 62 15.09 13.20 -2.74
C PHE A 62 15.61 14.42 -3.51
N GLY A 63 14.72 15.18 -4.17
CA GLY A 63 15.09 16.37 -4.93
C GLY A 63 15.41 17.59 -4.05
N PRO A 64 16.03 18.63 -4.64
CA PRO A 64 16.32 19.88 -3.96
C PRO A 64 15.04 20.61 -3.47
N ASP A 65 13.92 20.44 -4.19
CA ASP A 65 12.58 20.94 -3.82
C ASP A 65 11.67 19.80 -3.32
N SER A 66 12.22 18.87 -2.53
CA SER A 66 11.47 17.73 -2.01
C SER A 66 10.48 18.11 -0.90
N ILE A 67 9.53 17.22 -0.66
CA ILE A 67 8.57 17.35 0.44
C ILE A 67 9.35 17.50 1.76
N PRO A 68 8.94 18.42 2.66
CA PRO A 68 9.60 18.59 3.96
C PRO A 68 9.78 17.26 4.70
N THR A 69 10.96 17.03 5.27
CA THR A 69 11.30 15.76 5.94
C THR A 69 10.30 15.37 7.02
N ALA A 70 9.72 16.34 7.74
CA ALA A 70 8.67 16.09 8.73
C ALA A 70 7.41 15.44 8.12
N GLY A 71 7.02 15.84 6.91
CA GLY A 71 5.91 15.23 6.17
C GLY A 71 6.23 13.80 5.73
N LEU A 72 7.45 13.56 5.25
CA LEU A 72 7.90 12.20 4.91
C LEU A 72 7.89 11.26 6.11
N VAL A 73 8.34 11.74 7.27
CA VAL A 73 8.31 10.97 8.53
C VAL A 73 6.88 10.65 8.95
N GLN A 74 5.93 11.60 8.80
CA GLN A 74 4.52 11.35 9.08
C GLN A 74 3.93 10.27 8.16
N ILE A 75 4.26 10.31 6.86
CA ILE A 75 3.80 9.29 5.90
C ILE A 75 4.35 7.92 6.29
N ILE A 76 5.65 7.81 6.57
CA ILE A 76 6.27 6.54 6.96
C ILE A 76 5.69 6.03 8.29
N ALA A 77 5.49 6.90 9.28
CA ALA A 77 4.91 6.54 10.56
C ALA A 77 3.46 6.05 10.39
N PHE A 78 2.67 6.72 9.55
CA PHE A 78 1.29 6.32 9.27
C PHE A 78 1.21 4.99 8.52
N VAL A 79 2.05 4.79 7.49
CA VAL A 79 2.16 3.51 6.78
C VAL A 79 2.60 2.39 7.73
N GLY A 80 3.59 2.64 8.59
CA GLY A 80 4.03 1.68 9.60
C GLY A 80 2.94 1.36 10.63
N PHE A 81 2.13 2.34 11.03
CA PHE A 81 0.98 2.12 11.90
C PHE A 81 -0.08 1.23 11.23
N LEU A 82 -0.43 1.51 9.97
CA LEU A 82 -1.38 0.70 9.20
C LEU A 82 -0.89 -0.73 8.98
N GLU A 83 0.40 -0.89 8.70
CA GLU A 83 1.08 -2.18 8.53
C GLU A 83 1.02 -3.04 9.79
N ILE A 84 1.20 -2.42 10.96
CA ILE A 84 1.23 -3.14 12.24
C ILE A 84 -0.18 -3.41 12.78
N GLY A 85 -1.10 -2.47 12.60
CA GLY A 85 -2.42 -2.46 13.25
C GLY A 85 -3.61 -2.88 12.39
N PHE A 86 -3.54 -2.75 11.07
CA PHE A 86 -4.71 -2.93 10.19
C PHE A 86 -4.46 -3.93 9.05
N MET A 87 -3.30 -3.88 8.38
CA MET A 87 -2.93 -4.79 7.29
C MET A 87 -2.29 -6.09 7.78
N LYS A 88 -2.88 -6.67 8.83
CA LYS A 88 -2.54 -8.00 9.33
C LYS A 88 -3.74 -8.92 9.24
N ASP A 89 -3.44 -10.17 8.91
CA ASP A 89 -4.36 -11.27 9.06
C ASP A 89 -4.62 -11.46 10.57
N VAL A 90 -5.86 -11.22 11.02
CA VAL A 90 -6.25 -11.46 12.41
C VAL A 90 -6.69 -12.93 12.52
N PRO A 91 -5.94 -13.77 13.25
CA PRO A 91 -6.31 -15.18 13.38
C PRO A 91 -7.69 -15.31 14.04
N GLY A 92 -8.62 -15.97 13.35
CA GLY A 92 -9.98 -16.23 13.83
C GLY A 92 -11.08 -15.35 13.23
N THR A 93 -10.79 -14.45 12.29
CA THR A 93 -11.81 -13.60 11.62
C THR A 93 -12.31 -14.12 10.27
N GLY A 94 -12.15 -15.41 9.98
CA GLY A 94 -12.70 -16.04 8.76
C GLY A 94 -11.94 -15.73 7.47
N ASN A 95 -10.66 -15.38 7.58
CA ASN A 95 -9.80 -15.15 6.41
C ASN A 95 -9.57 -16.50 5.68
N GLU A 96 -10.02 -16.58 4.42
CA GLU A 96 -10.06 -17.84 3.64
C GLU A 96 -8.70 -18.16 3.00
N PHE A 97 -7.82 -17.17 2.78
CA PHE A 97 -6.53 -17.33 2.12
C PHE A 97 -5.50 -16.28 2.56
N VAL A 98 -4.22 -16.59 2.32
CA VAL A 98 -3.08 -15.74 2.67
C VAL A 98 -3.18 -14.38 1.95
N GLY A 99 -3.19 -13.28 2.71
CA GLY A 99 -3.30 -11.92 2.17
C GLY A 99 -4.74 -11.37 2.08
N ASP A 100 -5.69 -12.12 2.63
CA ASP A 100 -7.02 -11.63 2.94
C ASP A 100 -6.98 -10.70 4.16
N PHE A 101 -7.27 -9.42 3.93
CA PHE A 101 -7.32 -8.38 4.97
C PHE A 101 -8.74 -7.91 5.24
N ARG A 102 -9.76 -8.65 4.77
CA ARG A 102 -11.17 -8.29 4.98
C ARG A 102 -11.54 -8.35 6.45
N ASN A 103 -10.89 -9.25 7.22
CA ASN A 103 -11.02 -9.38 8.67
C ASN A 103 -12.48 -9.36 9.15
N GLY A 104 -13.41 -9.91 8.34
CA GLY A 104 -14.86 -9.93 8.60
C GLY A 104 -15.56 -8.56 8.65
N SER A 105 -14.86 -7.46 8.31
CA SER A 105 -15.33 -6.07 8.48
C SER A 105 -15.65 -5.35 7.17
N LEU A 106 -15.01 -5.77 6.08
CA LEU A 106 -15.16 -5.21 4.75
C LEU A 106 -15.40 -6.35 3.77
N ASP A 107 -16.67 -6.57 3.42
CA ASP A 107 -17.06 -7.51 2.38
C ASP A 107 -17.66 -6.74 1.19
N PHE A 108 -17.07 -6.95 0.01
CA PHE A 108 -17.55 -6.41 -1.26
C PHE A 108 -18.35 -7.46 -2.04
N GLY A 109 -18.98 -8.40 -1.33
CA GLY A 109 -19.81 -9.47 -1.90
C GLY A 109 -19.03 -10.71 -2.30
N TRP A 110 -17.89 -10.98 -1.65
CA TRP A 110 -17.08 -12.15 -1.95
C TRP A 110 -17.84 -13.45 -1.77
N ASP A 111 -18.77 -13.49 -0.81
CA ASP A 111 -19.61 -14.66 -0.52
C ASP A 111 -20.61 -14.98 -1.63
N THR A 112 -20.74 -14.10 -2.63
CA THR A 112 -21.65 -14.30 -3.77
C THR A 112 -20.97 -14.96 -4.99
N PHE A 113 -19.64 -15.07 -4.99
CA PHE A 113 -18.90 -15.73 -6.07
C PHE A 113 -18.86 -17.25 -5.86
N ASP A 114 -18.92 -17.99 -6.97
CA ASP A 114 -18.68 -19.42 -7.02
C ASP A 114 -17.20 -19.77 -6.81
N GLU A 115 -16.90 -21.01 -6.44
CA GLU A 115 -15.52 -21.44 -6.08
C GLU A 115 -14.51 -21.36 -7.24
N GLU A 116 -14.95 -21.30 -8.51
CA GLU A 116 -14.02 -21.14 -9.65
C GLU A 116 -13.65 -19.66 -9.87
N THR A 117 -14.51 -18.74 -9.44
CA THR A 117 -14.31 -17.28 -9.55
C THR A 117 -13.58 -16.70 -8.32
N LYS A 118 -13.73 -17.34 -7.15
CA LYS A 118 -12.99 -17.01 -5.92
C LYS A 118 -11.49 -17.34 -6.04
#